data_AF-A0A7S0V6C4-F1
#
_entry.id   AF-A0A7S0V6C4-F1
#
_cell.length_a   1.000
_cell.length_b   1.000
_cell.length_c   1.000
_cell.angle_alpha   90.00
_cell.angle_beta   90.00
_cell.angle_gamma   90.00
#
_symmetry.space_group_name_H-M   'P 1'
#
loop_
_entity.id
_entity.type
_entity.pdbx_description
1 polymer ?
#
loop_
_entity_poly.entity_id
_entity_poly.type
_entity_poly.pdbx_seq_one_letter_code
_entity_poly.pdbx_strand_id
1 'polypeptide(L)'
;MAPPRLKGAAEAFKGVCEANGISDKVVTESPDSVNSIEMFLFNFSKIQALDVFTGLTSLVICQQAITEVEGLDSLVNLEKLWLCETNIARIKGISHLTKLKSLHMYSNRIRTIENVSTLTDLTTLWLMDNEIEVIQGLEKLVSLEQLLLCRNRIREIGSSLDHNSSMLELNLAGNQLWSFKDLLNLTRCASLRKLSFNDPDYGDNPVCELCNYQTYVFFHLQQLSHMDTMPIPEEGKHLAEATYMKKKMYYNMRIKTLKRNTTNILRKGREALQSRKGHTTQGLNALIRQQKEIERKLDMDAAEGRGGADEEKQLRNKMETLATAATSKMAEISAAEGMLDEMKEQVCSISDYNTSRLIVELETGGNIRLEDGKPTDVWYSSCVDLVNSRFFQNDFTSYGIADLRVVRVTRIHNRFLRNRFEERLESLVDTSEPGYKRSLEYLFYGDDPRLPGETLRVAEEGFRSASEYERLGMDSAVCLSNSLSLSDLPRVQQFMKNKGVQLNPDGTPVYKPGMEIPTGQLLITKVFLARCTAQKSFKQDHEDG
;
A
#
# COMPACT_ATOMS: atom_id res chain seq x y z
N MET A 1 -50.56 41.32 6.01
CA MET A 1 -49.78 41.39 7.27
C MET A 1 -48.89 40.17 7.30
N ALA A 2 -47.57 40.34 7.32
CA ALA A 2 -46.63 39.22 7.35
C ALA A 2 -46.69 38.48 8.72
N PRO A 3 -46.52 37.16 8.77
CA PRO A 3 -46.53 36.40 10.02
C PRO A 3 -45.41 36.86 10.98
N PRO A 4 -45.55 36.64 12.31
CA PRO A 4 -44.75 37.31 13.35
C PRO A 4 -43.24 36.98 13.35
N ARG A 5 -42.76 36.10 12.47
CA ARG A 5 -41.40 35.55 12.44
C ARG A 5 -40.42 36.31 11.51
N LEU A 6 -40.84 37.39 10.84
CA LEU A 6 -40.10 38.01 9.74
C LEU A 6 -39.37 39.34 10.04
N LYS A 7 -39.29 39.83 11.29
CA LYS A 7 -38.95 41.25 11.54
C LYS A 7 -37.53 41.74 11.18
N GLY A 8 -36.56 40.85 10.90
CA GLY A 8 -35.24 41.21 10.36
C GLY A 8 -34.89 40.59 9.01
N ALA A 9 -35.59 39.52 8.63
CA ALA A 9 -35.43 38.80 7.36
C ALA A 9 -36.44 39.23 6.28
N ALA A 10 -37.46 40.03 6.64
CA ALA A 10 -38.56 40.40 5.76
C ALA A 10 -38.11 41.09 4.47
N GLU A 11 -37.22 42.08 4.55
CA GLU A 11 -36.82 42.87 3.37
C GLU A 11 -35.94 42.07 2.41
N ALA A 12 -34.97 41.32 2.95
CA ALA A 12 -34.11 40.48 2.13
C ALA A 12 -34.88 39.31 1.50
N PHE A 13 -35.80 38.68 2.26
CA PHE A 13 -36.69 37.65 1.74
C PHE A 13 -37.66 38.21 0.69
N LYS A 14 -38.16 39.43 0.89
CA LYS A 14 -38.96 40.13 -0.11
C LYS A 14 -38.15 40.40 -1.39
N GLY A 15 -36.88 40.82 -1.26
CA GLY A 15 -35.97 40.97 -2.39
C GLY A 15 -35.75 39.66 -3.17
N VAL A 16 -35.64 38.53 -2.46
CA VAL A 16 -35.59 37.19 -3.09
C VAL A 16 -36.91 36.90 -3.83
N CYS A 17 -38.06 37.14 -3.20
CA CYS A 17 -39.36 36.93 -3.84
C CYS A 17 -39.50 37.79 -5.10
N GLU A 18 -39.18 39.08 -5.02
CA GLU A 18 -39.22 40.03 -6.14
C GLU A 18 -38.29 39.59 -7.28
N ALA A 19 -37.05 39.18 -6.98
CA ALA A 19 -36.09 38.69 -7.97
C ALA A 19 -36.53 37.38 -8.65
N ASN A 20 -37.36 36.57 -7.97
CA ASN A 20 -37.94 35.34 -8.49
C ASN A 20 -39.35 35.55 -9.08
N GLY A 21 -39.84 36.80 -9.19
CA GLY A 21 -41.18 37.10 -9.71
C GLY A 21 -42.32 36.61 -8.83
N ILE A 22 -42.07 36.33 -7.55
CA ILE A 22 -43.04 35.85 -6.58
C ILE A 22 -43.72 37.06 -5.93
N SER A 23 -45.00 37.27 -6.25
CA SER A 23 -45.80 38.35 -5.65
C SER A 23 -46.22 38.02 -4.21
N ASP A 24 -46.46 39.05 -3.39
CA ASP A 24 -46.98 38.91 -2.02
C ASP A 24 -48.28 38.08 -1.97
N LYS A 25 -49.10 38.12 -3.03
CA LYS A 25 -50.31 37.31 -3.17
C LYS A 25 -49.98 35.82 -3.24
N VAL A 26 -48.97 35.44 -4.03
CA VAL A 26 -48.53 34.03 -4.14
C VAL A 26 -47.96 33.55 -2.80
N VAL A 27 -47.15 34.37 -2.13
CA VAL A 27 -46.58 34.03 -0.81
C VAL A 27 -47.68 33.78 0.24
N THR A 28 -48.82 34.47 0.15
CA THR A 28 -49.88 34.40 1.16
C THR A 28 -51.01 33.42 0.83
N GLU A 29 -51.40 33.31 -0.44
CA GLU A 29 -52.55 32.51 -0.87
C GLU A 29 -52.16 31.14 -1.45
N SER A 30 -50.97 31.01 -2.03
CA SER A 30 -50.57 29.79 -2.74
C SER A 30 -49.04 29.57 -2.73
N PRO A 31 -48.37 29.55 -1.57
CA PRO A 31 -46.90 29.41 -1.54
C PRO A 31 -46.43 28.07 -2.11
N ASP A 32 -47.24 27.02 -2.01
CA ASP A 32 -46.93 25.69 -2.55
C ASP A 32 -46.93 25.62 -4.08
N SER A 33 -47.41 26.66 -4.78
CA SER A 33 -47.29 26.72 -6.25
C SER A 33 -45.89 27.13 -6.72
N VAL A 34 -45.01 27.57 -5.81
CA VAL A 34 -43.64 27.97 -6.12
C VAL A 34 -42.75 26.73 -6.17
N ASN A 35 -42.27 26.41 -7.37
CA ASN A 35 -41.47 25.20 -7.60
C ASN A 35 -39.97 25.48 -7.72
N SER A 36 -39.58 26.71 -8.01
CA SER A 36 -38.17 27.10 -8.18
C SER A 36 -37.87 28.42 -7.50
N ILE A 37 -36.77 28.47 -6.75
CA ILE A 37 -36.21 29.70 -6.19
C ILE A 37 -34.72 29.76 -6.47
N GLU A 38 -34.27 30.93 -6.91
CA GLU A 38 -32.87 31.25 -7.17
C GLU A 38 -32.42 32.43 -6.30
N MET A 39 -31.29 32.27 -5.62
CA MET A 39 -30.73 33.23 -4.68
C MET A 39 -29.29 33.56 -5.10
N PHE A 40 -29.12 34.72 -5.73
CA PHE A 40 -27.81 35.22 -6.18
C PHE A 40 -27.49 36.55 -5.49
N LEU A 41 -26.24 36.71 -5.04
CA LEU A 41 -25.67 38.00 -4.61
C LEU A 41 -26.40 38.76 -3.46
N PHE A 42 -27.30 38.12 -2.72
CA PHE A 42 -27.99 38.74 -1.57
C PHE A 42 -27.16 38.80 -0.27
N ASN A 43 -25.98 38.18 -0.25
CA ASN A 43 -25.06 38.10 0.91
C ASN A 43 -25.71 37.54 2.20
N PHE A 44 -26.59 36.54 2.06
CA PHE A 44 -27.14 35.83 3.22
C PHE A 44 -26.05 35.06 3.95
N SER A 45 -26.10 35.09 5.28
CA SER A 45 -25.23 34.27 6.15
C SER A 45 -25.85 32.90 6.49
N LYS A 46 -27.16 32.76 6.29
CA LYS A 46 -27.95 31.56 6.62
C LYS A 46 -29.09 31.38 5.62
N ILE A 47 -29.45 30.13 5.37
CA ILE A 47 -30.68 29.78 4.63
C ILE A 47 -31.85 29.95 5.60
N GLN A 48 -32.77 30.86 5.28
CA GLN A 48 -33.90 31.19 6.15
C GLN A 48 -35.14 31.57 5.33
N ALA A 49 -36.31 31.47 5.95
CA ALA A 49 -37.61 31.83 5.37
C ALA A 49 -38.05 31.02 4.13
N LEU A 50 -37.33 29.95 3.76
CA LEU A 50 -37.76 29.01 2.73
C LEU A 50 -38.82 28.01 3.22
N ASP A 51 -39.08 27.97 4.53
CA ASP A 51 -40.01 27.03 5.16
C ASP A 51 -41.45 27.14 4.65
N VAL A 52 -41.79 28.30 4.08
CA VAL A 52 -43.09 28.63 3.50
C VAL A 52 -43.33 27.94 2.15
N PHE A 53 -42.29 27.66 1.37
CA PHE A 53 -42.40 27.14 -0.01
C PHE A 53 -42.25 25.62 -0.07
N THR A 54 -43.19 24.86 0.51
CA THR A 54 -43.07 23.40 0.64
C THR A 54 -43.18 22.64 -0.69
N GLY A 55 -43.70 23.30 -1.73
CA GLY A 55 -43.78 22.80 -3.11
C GLY A 55 -42.47 22.87 -3.91
N LEU A 56 -41.38 23.41 -3.35
CA LEU A 56 -40.11 23.57 -4.05
C LEU A 56 -39.55 22.24 -4.56
N THR A 57 -39.22 22.22 -5.85
CA THR A 57 -38.52 21.13 -6.53
C THR A 57 -37.11 21.54 -6.97
N SER A 58 -36.84 22.84 -7.11
CA SER A 58 -35.54 23.38 -7.49
C SER A 58 -35.13 24.55 -6.59
N LEU A 59 -33.94 24.49 -6.01
CA LEU A 59 -33.37 25.56 -5.19
C LEU A 59 -31.95 25.84 -5.63
N VAL A 60 -31.69 27.08 -6.03
CA VAL A 60 -30.37 27.56 -6.42
C VAL A 60 -29.90 28.63 -5.46
N ILE A 61 -28.75 28.42 -4.84
CA ILE A 61 -28.10 29.36 -3.96
C ILE A 61 -26.64 29.48 -4.39
N CYS A 62 -26.26 30.64 -4.89
CA CYS A 62 -24.91 30.90 -5.38
C CYS A 62 -24.36 32.21 -4.81
N GLN A 63 -23.05 32.23 -4.56
CA GLN A 63 -22.32 33.43 -4.11
C GLN A 63 -22.94 34.08 -2.86
N GLN A 64 -23.16 33.27 -1.82
CA GLN A 64 -23.65 33.72 -0.51
C GLN A 64 -22.60 33.43 0.58
N ALA A 65 -22.74 34.04 1.76
CA ALA A 65 -21.86 33.80 2.90
C ALA A 65 -22.37 32.66 3.81
N ILE A 66 -22.89 31.56 3.22
CA ILE A 66 -23.58 30.47 3.93
C ILE A 66 -22.60 29.35 4.30
N THR A 67 -22.22 29.27 5.56
CA THR A 67 -21.25 28.26 6.00
C THR A 67 -21.85 26.90 6.32
N GLU A 68 -23.17 26.82 6.53
CA GLU A 68 -23.88 25.63 6.98
C GLU A 68 -25.19 25.42 6.20
N VAL A 69 -25.49 24.15 5.91
CA VAL A 69 -26.74 23.75 5.27
C VAL A 69 -27.78 23.48 6.35
N GLU A 70 -28.56 24.51 6.67
CA GLU A 70 -29.68 24.49 7.61
C GLU A 70 -30.95 25.05 6.93
N GLY A 71 -32.13 24.91 7.55
CA GLY A 71 -33.36 25.54 7.03
C GLY A 71 -33.97 24.90 5.78
N LEU A 72 -33.58 23.66 5.45
CA LEU A 72 -34.14 22.87 4.34
C LEU A 72 -35.13 21.78 4.80
N ASP A 73 -35.47 21.73 6.10
CA ASP A 73 -36.22 20.63 6.72
C ASP A 73 -37.61 20.41 6.10
N SER A 74 -38.29 21.48 5.67
CA SER A 74 -39.63 21.39 5.07
C SER A 74 -39.63 21.14 3.55
N LEU A 75 -38.48 21.18 2.89
CA LEU A 75 -38.37 21.11 1.42
C LEU A 75 -38.28 19.67 0.91
N VAL A 76 -39.12 18.78 1.41
CA VAL A 76 -39.08 17.32 1.13
C VAL A 76 -39.33 16.94 -0.33
N ASN A 77 -39.80 17.88 -1.16
CA ASN A 77 -40.06 17.69 -2.58
C ASN A 77 -38.89 18.08 -3.49
N LEU A 78 -37.76 18.51 -2.92
CA LEU A 78 -36.64 19.00 -3.69
C LEU A 78 -36.02 17.92 -4.58
N GLU A 79 -35.93 18.20 -5.88
CA GLU A 79 -35.29 17.35 -6.88
C GLU A 79 -33.92 17.90 -7.31
N LYS A 80 -33.73 19.22 -7.26
CA LYS A 80 -32.48 19.91 -7.65
C LYS A 80 -32.04 20.89 -6.57
N LEU A 81 -30.80 20.76 -6.12
CA LEU A 81 -30.20 21.63 -5.12
C LEU A 81 -28.82 22.11 -5.57
N TRP A 82 -28.66 23.43 -5.65
CA TRP A 82 -27.39 24.08 -5.96
C TRP A 82 -26.99 24.96 -4.77
N LEU A 83 -25.83 24.69 -4.19
CA LEU A 83 -25.24 25.41 -3.07
C LEU A 83 -23.78 25.74 -3.43
N CYS A 84 -23.59 26.64 -4.38
CA CYS A 84 -22.30 26.84 -5.03
C CYS A 84 -21.65 28.14 -4.55
N GLU A 85 -20.32 28.15 -4.39
CA GLU A 85 -19.59 29.37 -3.95
C GLU A 85 -20.12 29.92 -2.60
N THR A 86 -20.40 29.03 -1.63
CA THR A 86 -21.02 29.42 -0.34
C THR A 86 -20.12 29.29 0.90
N ASN A 87 -18.88 28.81 0.78
CA ASN A 87 -17.96 28.50 1.90
C ASN A 87 -18.45 27.35 2.81
N ILE A 88 -19.34 26.48 2.34
CA ILE A 88 -19.80 25.31 3.10
C ILE A 88 -18.62 24.38 3.34
N ALA A 89 -18.41 23.97 4.60
CA ALA A 89 -17.33 23.06 4.98
C ALA A 89 -17.78 21.60 5.13
N ARG A 90 -19.08 21.36 5.34
CA ARG A 90 -19.65 20.02 5.61
C ARG A 90 -21.00 19.84 4.96
N ILE A 91 -21.22 18.67 4.38
CA ILE A 91 -22.51 18.27 3.82
C ILE A 91 -23.39 17.76 4.97
N LYS A 92 -24.39 18.55 5.37
CA LYS A 92 -25.36 18.20 6.44
C LYS A 92 -26.74 18.72 6.05
N GLY A 93 -27.78 18.34 6.80
CA GLY A 93 -29.12 18.91 6.61
C GLY A 93 -29.79 18.60 5.28
N ILE A 94 -29.30 17.60 4.53
CA ILE A 94 -29.89 17.16 3.25
C ILE A 94 -30.38 15.71 3.27
N SER A 95 -30.15 14.96 4.34
CA SER A 95 -30.40 13.51 4.38
C SER A 95 -31.87 13.13 4.24
N HIS A 96 -32.80 14.03 4.58
CA HIS A 96 -34.25 13.85 4.41
C HIS A 96 -34.76 14.19 3.01
N LEU A 97 -33.94 14.77 2.14
CA LEU A 97 -34.31 15.16 0.77
C LEU A 97 -34.27 13.96 -0.19
N THR A 98 -35.03 12.90 0.11
CA THR A 98 -34.92 11.60 -0.58
C THR A 98 -35.29 11.64 -2.07
N LYS A 99 -35.96 12.70 -2.54
CA LYS A 99 -36.32 12.91 -3.95
C LYS A 99 -35.24 13.63 -4.77
N LEU A 100 -34.10 13.98 -4.14
CA LEU A 100 -33.05 14.75 -4.80
C LEU A 100 -32.39 13.92 -5.91
N LYS A 101 -32.42 14.45 -7.13
CA LYS A 101 -31.80 13.88 -8.33
C LYS A 101 -30.50 14.57 -8.70
N SER A 102 -30.39 15.87 -8.43
CA SER A 102 -29.19 16.66 -8.77
C SER A 102 -28.71 17.50 -7.59
N LEU A 103 -27.46 17.30 -7.19
CA LEU A 103 -26.79 18.03 -6.12
C LEU A 103 -25.51 18.69 -6.65
N HIS A 104 -25.47 20.01 -6.59
CA HIS A 104 -24.34 20.83 -7.02
C HIS A 104 -23.80 21.61 -5.82
N MET A 105 -22.55 21.35 -5.44
CA MET A 105 -21.88 22.00 -4.32
C MET A 105 -20.44 22.37 -4.66
N TYR A 106 -20.20 22.84 -5.90
CA TYR A 106 -18.87 23.23 -6.35
C TYR A 106 -18.40 24.55 -5.71
N SER A 107 -17.07 24.76 -5.70
CA SER A 107 -16.42 25.95 -5.12
C SER A 107 -16.77 26.18 -3.65
N ASN A 108 -16.60 25.14 -2.83
CA ASN A 108 -16.83 25.18 -1.39
C ASN A 108 -15.57 24.74 -0.62
N ARG A 109 -15.69 24.41 0.67
CA ARG A 109 -14.58 23.96 1.53
C ARG A 109 -14.84 22.56 2.08
N ILE A 110 -15.55 21.74 1.32
CA ILE A 110 -15.94 20.39 1.74
C ILE A 110 -14.70 19.49 1.76
N ARG A 111 -14.44 18.85 2.90
CA ARG A 111 -13.33 17.89 3.05
C ARG A 111 -13.74 16.44 2.98
N THR A 112 -15.03 16.18 3.18
CA THR A 112 -15.55 14.82 3.34
C THR A 112 -16.93 14.73 2.72
N ILE A 113 -17.10 13.70 1.90
CA ILE A 113 -18.40 13.29 1.38
C ILE A 113 -19.11 12.54 2.52
N GLU A 114 -20.11 13.17 3.12
CA GLU A 114 -20.91 12.61 4.22
C GLU A 114 -22.39 12.95 4.01
N ASN A 115 -23.28 12.19 4.66
CA ASN A 115 -24.73 12.43 4.67
C ASN A 115 -25.45 12.42 3.29
N VAL A 116 -24.79 11.93 2.23
CA VAL A 116 -25.41 11.73 0.91
C VAL A 116 -26.01 10.33 0.73
N SER A 117 -25.66 9.36 1.59
CA SER A 117 -26.00 7.95 1.40
C SER A 117 -27.50 7.61 1.47
N THR A 118 -28.34 8.54 1.90
CA THR A 118 -29.82 8.42 1.88
C THR A 118 -30.44 8.86 0.56
N LEU A 119 -29.69 9.54 -0.31
CA LEU A 119 -30.15 10.13 -1.56
C LEU A 119 -30.09 9.11 -2.71
N THR A 120 -30.78 7.99 -2.59
CA THR A 120 -30.67 6.84 -3.53
C THR A 120 -31.06 7.15 -4.97
N ASP A 121 -31.85 8.21 -5.17
CA ASP A 121 -32.33 8.66 -6.49
C ASP A 121 -31.40 9.70 -7.13
N LEU A 122 -30.28 10.04 -6.49
CA LEU A 122 -29.32 11.01 -6.98
C LEU A 122 -28.63 10.50 -8.25
N THR A 123 -28.82 11.22 -9.36
CA THR A 123 -28.21 10.94 -10.67
C THR A 123 -26.98 11.81 -10.93
N THR A 124 -26.92 13.00 -10.33
CA THR A 124 -25.87 13.99 -10.59
C THR A 124 -25.30 14.54 -9.29
N LEU A 125 -23.98 14.41 -9.11
CA LEU A 125 -23.25 14.96 -7.97
C LEU A 125 -22.02 15.74 -8.43
N TRP A 126 -22.03 17.05 -8.23
CA TRP A 126 -20.95 17.96 -8.61
C TRP A 126 -20.29 18.56 -7.36
N LEU A 127 -19.02 18.25 -7.16
CA LEU A 127 -18.20 18.63 -6.01
C LEU A 127 -16.84 19.21 -6.43
N MET A 128 -16.76 19.78 -7.63
CA MET A 128 -15.53 20.42 -8.13
C MET A 128 -15.08 21.56 -7.20
N ASP A 129 -13.78 21.86 -7.17
CA ASP A 129 -13.22 22.97 -6.39
C ASP A 129 -13.57 22.87 -4.89
N ASN A 130 -13.20 21.76 -4.27
CA ASN A 130 -13.36 21.50 -2.84
C ASN A 130 -12.03 20.97 -2.23
N GLU A 131 -12.06 20.52 -0.98
CA GLU A 131 -10.88 20.01 -0.26
C GLU A 131 -11.00 18.50 0.05
N ILE A 132 -11.70 17.73 -0.80
CA ILE A 132 -11.96 16.30 -0.56
C ILE A 132 -10.67 15.50 -0.75
N GLU A 133 -10.31 14.68 0.25
CA GLU A 133 -9.11 13.85 0.21
C GLU A 133 -9.40 12.37 -0.10
N VAL A 134 -10.61 11.90 0.21
CA VAL A 134 -11.02 10.49 0.10
C VAL A 134 -12.42 10.41 -0.50
N ILE A 135 -12.58 9.54 -1.51
CA ILE A 135 -13.89 9.19 -2.06
C ILE A 135 -14.55 8.19 -1.11
N GLN A 136 -15.67 8.54 -0.48
CA GLN A 136 -16.39 7.69 0.47
C GLN A 136 -17.88 8.05 0.55
N GLY A 137 -18.71 7.15 1.07
CA GLY A 137 -20.12 7.43 1.35
C GLY A 137 -21.03 7.44 0.12
N LEU A 138 -20.54 6.94 -1.02
CA LEU A 138 -21.24 6.88 -2.31
C LEU A 138 -21.83 5.50 -2.61
N GLU A 139 -21.63 4.51 -1.73
CA GLU A 139 -21.90 3.09 -1.96
C GLU A 139 -23.39 2.80 -2.18
N LYS A 140 -24.27 3.63 -1.62
CA LYS A 140 -25.73 3.49 -1.75
C LYS A 140 -26.32 4.25 -2.96
N LEU A 141 -25.52 5.05 -3.65
CA LEU A 141 -25.97 5.89 -4.77
C LEU A 141 -26.00 5.11 -6.09
N VAL A 142 -26.81 4.06 -6.15
CA VAL A 142 -26.88 3.14 -7.30
C VAL A 142 -27.36 3.82 -8.59
N SER A 143 -28.09 4.93 -8.46
CA SER A 143 -28.62 5.73 -9.58
C SER A 143 -27.65 6.80 -10.08
N LEU A 144 -26.47 6.93 -9.47
CA LEU A 144 -25.51 7.99 -9.80
C LEU A 144 -24.95 7.77 -11.22
N GLU A 145 -25.21 8.72 -12.11
CA GLU A 145 -24.77 8.71 -13.51
C GLU A 145 -23.57 9.63 -13.75
N GLN A 146 -23.53 10.79 -13.08
CA GLN A 146 -22.48 11.78 -13.25
C GLN A 146 -21.88 12.19 -11.90
N LEU A 147 -20.56 12.02 -11.77
CA LEU A 147 -19.78 12.42 -10.61
C LEU A 147 -18.60 13.29 -11.04
N LEU A 148 -18.61 14.56 -10.63
CA LEU A 148 -17.53 15.49 -10.91
C LEU A 148 -16.83 15.88 -9.62
N LEU A 149 -15.55 15.51 -9.51
CA LEU A 149 -14.69 15.69 -8.34
C LEU A 149 -13.40 16.46 -8.70
N CYS A 150 -13.43 17.25 -9.77
CA CYS A 150 -12.27 17.99 -10.26
C CYS A 150 -11.72 18.97 -9.21
N ARG A 151 -10.42 19.26 -9.22
CA ARG A 151 -9.77 20.22 -8.31
C ARG A 151 -10.08 19.94 -6.83
N ASN A 152 -9.82 18.71 -6.41
CA ASN A 152 -9.84 18.27 -5.02
C ASN A 152 -8.43 17.80 -4.60
N ARG A 153 -8.31 17.06 -3.49
CA ARG A 153 -7.05 16.53 -2.96
C ARG A 153 -7.05 15.00 -2.91
N ILE A 154 -7.81 14.36 -3.80
CA ILE A 154 -8.00 12.91 -3.81
C ILE A 154 -6.71 12.22 -4.21
N ARG A 155 -6.24 11.28 -3.39
CA ARG A 155 -5.00 10.51 -3.62
C ARG A 155 -5.23 9.07 -4.04
N GLU A 156 -6.44 8.57 -3.80
CA GLU A 156 -6.87 7.21 -4.13
C GLU A 156 -8.36 7.20 -4.50
N ILE A 157 -8.71 6.36 -5.48
CA ILE A 157 -10.07 6.07 -5.90
C ILE A 157 -10.72 5.10 -4.91
N GLY A 158 -9.97 4.07 -4.52
CA GLY A 158 -10.44 3.05 -3.57
C GLY A 158 -11.63 2.24 -4.11
N SER A 159 -12.44 1.69 -3.20
CA SER A 159 -13.58 0.80 -3.52
C SER A 159 -14.95 1.47 -3.40
N SER A 160 -15.02 2.74 -2.99
CA SER A 160 -16.28 3.42 -2.70
C SER A 160 -17.20 3.58 -3.91
N LEU A 161 -16.65 3.42 -5.13
CA LEU A 161 -17.37 3.52 -6.39
C LEU A 161 -17.88 2.17 -6.92
N ASP A 162 -17.57 1.05 -6.26
CA ASP A 162 -17.83 -0.30 -6.77
C ASP A 162 -19.32 -0.59 -7.03
N HIS A 163 -20.21 0.05 -6.28
CA HIS A 163 -21.65 -0.15 -6.34
C HIS A 163 -22.38 0.82 -7.28
N ASN A 164 -21.69 1.83 -7.83
CA ASN A 164 -22.28 2.83 -8.72
C ASN A 164 -22.37 2.28 -10.16
N SER A 165 -23.18 1.24 -10.35
CA SER A 165 -23.32 0.54 -11.64
C SER A 165 -23.89 1.40 -12.76
N SER A 166 -24.54 2.52 -12.44
CA SER A 166 -25.16 3.44 -13.41
C SER A 166 -24.23 4.57 -13.85
N MET A 167 -23.01 4.66 -13.28
CA MET A 167 -22.10 5.78 -13.53
C MET A 167 -21.66 5.80 -14.99
N LEU A 168 -21.93 6.91 -15.68
CA LEU A 168 -21.60 7.17 -17.08
C LEU A 168 -20.41 8.12 -17.23
N GLU A 169 -20.29 9.09 -16.33
CA GLU A 169 -19.29 10.16 -16.39
C GLU A 169 -18.64 10.40 -15.03
N LEU A 170 -17.30 10.30 -15.02
CA LEU A 170 -16.46 10.56 -13.85
C LEU A 170 -15.36 11.55 -14.24
N ASN A 171 -15.30 12.69 -13.57
CA ASN A 171 -14.19 13.63 -13.75
C ASN A 171 -13.41 13.78 -12.45
N LEU A 172 -12.14 13.38 -12.48
CA LEU A 172 -11.18 13.40 -11.37
C LEU A 172 -9.99 14.34 -11.68
N ALA A 173 -10.07 15.18 -12.72
CA ALA A 173 -9.01 16.09 -13.12
C ALA A 173 -8.55 17.02 -11.98
N GLY A 174 -7.27 17.39 -11.96
CA GLY A 174 -6.71 18.25 -10.91
C GLY A 174 -6.75 17.65 -9.49
N ASN A 175 -6.54 16.34 -9.36
CA ASN A 175 -6.37 15.65 -8.09
C ASN A 175 -4.93 15.13 -7.93
N GLN A 176 -4.68 14.28 -6.93
CA GLN A 176 -3.35 13.78 -6.56
C GLN A 176 -3.22 12.27 -6.82
N LEU A 177 -3.85 11.74 -7.87
CA LEU A 177 -3.74 10.33 -8.25
C LEU A 177 -2.41 10.04 -8.94
N TRP A 178 -1.72 8.96 -8.54
CA TRP A 178 -0.37 8.64 -9.02
C TRP A 178 -0.15 7.16 -9.37
N SER A 179 -1.13 6.28 -9.12
CA SER A 179 -0.95 4.83 -9.23
C SER A 179 -1.85 4.21 -10.28
N PHE A 180 -1.25 3.50 -11.24
CA PHE A 180 -1.98 2.67 -12.21
C PHE A 180 -2.79 1.55 -11.56
N LYS A 181 -2.31 0.99 -10.45
CA LYS A 181 -2.99 -0.07 -9.70
C LYS A 181 -4.35 0.41 -9.18
N ASP A 182 -4.42 1.65 -8.73
CA ASP A 182 -5.65 2.25 -8.23
C ASP A 182 -6.65 2.57 -9.36
N LEU A 183 -6.17 2.88 -10.57
CA LEU A 183 -7.04 3.05 -11.74
C LEU A 183 -7.82 1.76 -12.09
N LEU A 184 -7.29 0.58 -11.74
CA LEU A 184 -7.98 -0.68 -11.96
C LEU A 184 -9.27 -0.80 -11.15
N ASN A 185 -9.45 -0.03 -10.07
CA ASN A 185 -10.71 -0.01 -9.32
C ASN A 185 -11.89 0.42 -10.21
N LEU A 186 -11.64 1.30 -11.19
CA LEU A 186 -12.66 1.74 -12.16
C LEU A 186 -13.10 0.66 -13.16
N THR A 187 -12.41 -0.48 -13.22
CA THR A 187 -12.85 -1.62 -14.06
C THR A 187 -14.20 -2.18 -13.58
N ARG A 188 -14.55 -1.95 -12.31
CA ARG A 188 -15.83 -2.35 -11.69
C ARG A 188 -16.99 -1.46 -12.14
N CYS A 189 -16.71 -0.22 -12.57
CA CYS A 189 -17.69 0.71 -13.12
C CYS A 189 -17.98 0.38 -14.60
N ALA A 190 -18.76 -0.69 -14.85
CA ALA A 190 -18.99 -1.22 -16.20
C ALA A 190 -19.74 -0.26 -17.15
N SER A 191 -20.58 0.63 -16.60
CA SER A 191 -21.33 1.63 -17.38
C SER A 191 -20.53 2.88 -17.69
N LEU A 192 -19.32 3.04 -17.13
CA LEU A 192 -18.53 4.25 -17.31
C LEU A 192 -18.20 4.45 -18.79
N ARG A 193 -18.44 5.66 -19.32
CA ARG A 193 -18.21 6.01 -20.73
C ARG A 193 -17.27 7.18 -20.88
N LYS A 194 -17.26 8.12 -19.94
CA LYS A 194 -16.40 9.30 -19.96
C LYS A 194 -15.61 9.36 -18.66
N LEU A 195 -14.30 9.46 -18.80
CA LEU A 195 -13.38 9.53 -17.67
C LEU A 195 -12.33 10.61 -17.94
N SER A 196 -12.13 11.53 -17.01
CA SER A 196 -11.06 12.52 -17.12
C SER A 196 -10.18 12.47 -15.88
N PHE A 197 -8.89 12.22 -16.08
CA PHE A 197 -7.82 12.47 -15.11
C PHE A 197 -7.05 13.74 -15.46
N ASN A 198 -7.15 14.20 -16.71
CA ASN A 198 -6.67 15.49 -17.17
C ASN A 198 -7.82 16.24 -17.87
N ASP A 199 -7.95 17.51 -17.54
CA ASP A 199 -8.92 18.41 -18.14
C ASP A 199 -8.27 19.81 -18.26
N PRO A 200 -8.28 20.45 -19.45
CA PRO A 200 -7.68 21.76 -19.64
C PRO A 200 -8.18 22.84 -18.67
N ASP A 201 -9.42 22.73 -18.19
CA ASP A 201 -10.02 23.72 -17.29
C ASP A 201 -9.69 23.44 -15.82
N TYR A 202 -9.40 22.19 -15.45
CA TYR A 202 -9.24 21.75 -14.06
C TYR A 202 -7.83 21.27 -13.70
N GLY A 203 -6.96 21.04 -14.68
CA GLY A 203 -5.61 20.49 -14.51
C GLY A 203 -5.53 18.98 -14.63
N ASP A 204 -4.35 18.43 -14.39
CA ASP A 204 -4.03 17.01 -14.52
C ASP A 204 -3.76 16.33 -13.17
N ASN A 205 -3.76 15.00 -13.20
CA ASN A 205 -3.27 14.18 -12.10
C ASN A 205 -1.83 13.75 -12.40
N PRO A 206 -0.97 13.56 -11.37
CA PRO A 206 0.39 13.05 -11.55
C PRO A 206 0.47 11.73 -12.37
N VAL A 207 -0.56 10.89 -12.30
CA VAL A 207 -0.67 9.65 -13.08
C VAL A 207 -0.61 9.87 -14.60
N CYS A 208 -1.01 11.05 -15.08
CA CYS A 208 -1.01 11.42 -16.50
C CYS A 208 0.41 11.56 -17.06
N GLU A 209 1.42 11.84 -16.22
CA GLU A 209 2.83 11.97 -16.60
C GLU A 209 3.56 10.61 -16.71
N LEU A 210 2.90 9.53 -16.27
CA LEU A 210 3.49 8.21 -16.28
C LEU A 210 3.58 7.65 -17.71
N CYS A 211 4.67 6.91 -17.96
CA CYS A 211 4.85 6.28 -19.25
C CYS A 211 3.72 5.29 -19.52
N ASN A 212 3.22 5.30 -20.76
CA ASN A 212 2.14 4.43 -21.23
C ASN A 212 0.78 4.66 -20.54
N TYR A 213 0.54 5.84 -19.93
CA TYR A 213 -0.73 6.16 -19.29
C TYR A 213 -1.94 5.87 -20.18
N GLN A 214 -1.98 6.42 -21.40
CA GLN A 214 -3.07 6.15 -22.35
C GLN A 214 -3.19 4.66 -22.71
N THR A 215 -2.07 3.99 -23.00
CA THR A 215 -2.06 2.54 -23.29
C THR A 215 -2.62 1.72 -22.13
N TYR A 216 -2.31 2.09 -20.90
CA TYR A 216 -2.78 1.40 -19.71
C TYR A 216 -4.29 1.58 -19.52
N VAL A 217 -4.77 2.83 -19.58
CA VAL A 217 -6.18 3.14 -19.45
C VAL A 217 -6.99 2.49 -20.58
N PHE A 218 -6.57 2.64 -21.83
CA PHE A 218 -7.27 2.04 -22.97
C PHE A 218 -7.33 0.53 -22.86
N PHE A 219 -6.25 -0.13 -22.41
CA PHE A 219 -6.24 -1.58 -22.28
C PHE A 219 -7.17 -2.09 -21.18
N HIS A 220 -7.17 -1.46 -20.00
CA HIS A 220 -7.89 -1.94 -18.83
C HIS A 220 -9.34 -1.43 -18.77
N LEU A 221 -9.61 -0.21 -19.24
CA LEU A 221 -10.91 0.45 -19.20
C LEU A 221 -11.53 0.52 -20.60
N GLN A 222 -11.72 -0.66 -21.21
CA GLN A 222 -12.24 -0.81 -22.58
C GLN A 222 -13.65 -0.25 -22.77
N GLN A 223 -14.42 -0.14 -21.69
CA GLN A 223 -15.78 0.40 -21.69
C GLN A 223 -15.84 1.90 -22.01
N LEU A 224 -14.71 2.61 -21.91
CA LEU A 224 -14.66 4.05 -22.14
C LEU A 224 -14.85 4.40 -23.62
N SER A 225 -15.54 5.52 -23.84
CA SER A 225 -15.71 6.17 -25.15
C SER A 225 -14.97 7.49 -25.23
N HIS A 226 -14.76 8.17 -24.09
CA HIS A 226 -14.03 9.41 -23.97
C HIS A 226 -13.05 9.31 -22.80
N MET A 227 -11.85 9.85 -23.00
CA MET A 227 -10.81 9.99 -21.99
C MET A 227 -10.20 11.39 -22.07
N ASP A 228 -10.03 12.04 -20.91
CA ASP A 228 -9.39 13.36 -20.79
C ASP A 228 -9.98 14.37 -21.78
N THR A 229 -11.31 14.51 -21.75
CA THR A 229 -12.13 15.37 -22.63
C THR A 229 -12.18 15.00 -24.12
N MET A 230 -11.42 14.00 -24.56
CA MET A 230 -11.30 13.60 -25.96
C MET A 230 -11.96 12.24 -26.25
N PRO A 231 -12.54 12.01 -27.43
CA PRO A 231 -13.03 10.68 -27.83
C PRO A 231 -11.85 9.71 -28.00
N ILE A 232 -12.05 8.44 -27.61
CA ILE A 232 -11.05 7.39 -27.76
C ILE A 232 -11.19 6.75 -29.15
N PRO A 233 -10.18 6.83 -30.03
CA PRO A 233 -10.21 6.16 -31.33
C PRO A 233 -10.10 4.64 -31.18
N GLU A 234 -10.84 3.88 -31.99
CA GLU A 234 -10.81 2.41 -31.96
C GLU A 234 -9.42 1.84 -32.30
N GLU A 235 -8.70 2.47 -33.24
CA GLU A 235 -7.30 2.14 -33.55
C GLU A 235 -6.39 2.29 -32.32
N GLY A 236 -6.65 3.29 -31.47
CA GLY A 236 -5.94 3.51 -30.21
C GLY A 236 -6.15 2.37 -29.22
N LYS A 237 -7.38 1.85 -29.11
CA LYS A 237 -7.69 0.68 -28.28
C LYS A 237 -6.97 -0.57 -28.75
N HIS A 238 -7.00 -0.86 -30.06
CA HIS A 238 -6.30 -2.00 -30.63
C HIS A 238 -4.78 -1.92 -30.47
N LEU A 239 -4.18 -0.73 -30.65
CA LEU A 239 -2.76 -0.54 -30.42
C LEU A 239 -2.38 -0.74 -28.95
N ALA A 240 -3.22 -0.24 -28.04
CA ALA A 240 -3.03 -0.42 -26.61
C ALA A 240 -3.09 -1.91 -26.22
N GLU A 241 -4.08 -2.64 -26.75
CA GLU A 241 -4.22 -4.08 -26.57
C GLU A 241 -3.00 -4.86 -27.08
N ALA A 242 -2.57 -4.62 -28.32
CA ALA A 242 -1.40 -5.28 -28.87
C ALA A 242 -0.13 -5.01 -28.05
N THR A 243 0.04 -3.76 -27.59
CA THR A 243 1.22 -3.34 -26.81
C THR A 243 1.22 -3.96 -25.41
N TYR A 244 0.10 -3.89 -24.70
CA TYR A 244 0.01 -4.45 -23.35
C TYR A 244 0.06 -5.98 -23.37
N MET A 245 -0.61 -6.66 -24.31
CA MET A 245 -0.56 -8.11 -24.41
C MET A 245 0.85 -8.63 -24.67
N LYS A 246 1.65 -7.95 -25.50
CA LYS A 246 3.08 -8.28 -25.68
C LYS A 246 3.84 -8.21 -24.36
N LYS A 247 3.66 -7.14 -23.57
CA LYS A 247 4.27 -7.00 -22.24
C LYS A 247 3.78 -8.11 -21.30
N LYS A 248 2.48 -8.33 -21.19
CA LYS A 248 1.87 -9.38 -20.35
C LYS A 248 2.42 -10.76 -20.69
N MET A 249 2.53 -11.09 -21.97
CA MET A 249 3.13 -12.36 -22.43
C MET A 249 4.59 -12.48 -22.00
N TYR A 250 5.39 -11.42 -22.15
CA TYR A 250 6.79 -11.40 -21.72
C TYR A 250 6.94 -11.68 -20.22
N TYR A 251 6.20 -10.96 -19.37
CA TYR A 251 6.27 -11.14 -17.91
C TYR A 251 5.75 -12.51 -17.49
N ASN A 252 4.62 -12.96 -18.03
CA ASN A 252 4.09 -14.30 -17.75
C ASN A 252 5.06 -15.41 -18.17
N MET A 253 5.74 -15.27 -19.31
CA MET A 253 6.76 -16.21 -19.75
C MET A 253 7.93 -16.26 -18.76
N ARG A 254 8.42 -15.10 -18.28
CA ARG A 254 9.49 -15.03 -17.28
C ARG A 254 9.10 -15.65 -15.94
N ILE A 255 7.89 -15.36 -15.45
CA ILE A 255 7.35 -15.96 -14.22
C ILE A 255 7.25 -17.48 -14.36
N LYS A 256 6.72 -17.98 -15.48
CA LYS A 256 6.66 -19.43 -15.76
C LYS A 256 8.04 -20.07 -15.79
N THR A 257 9.02 -19.41 -16.42
CA THR A 257 10.41 -19.88 -16.49
C THR A 257 11.04 -19.94 -15.10
N LEU A 258 10.85 -18.90 -14.28
CA LEU A 258 11.32 -18.84 -12.90
C LEU A 258 10.74 -19.99 -12.07
N LYS A 259 9.41 -20.17 -12.09
CA LYS A 259 8.72 -21.27 -11.39
C LYS A 259 9.21 -22.65 -11.85
N ARG A 260 9.42 -22.84 -13.15
CA ARG A 260 9.97 -24.10 -13.69
C ARG A 260 11.39 -24.37 -13.17
N ASN A 261 12.24 -23.34 -13.12
CA ASN A 261 13.60 -23.46 -12.60
C ASN A 261 13.60 -23.80 -11.11
N THR A 262 12.73 -23.17 -10.32
CA THR A 262 12.50 -23.53 -8.91
C THR A 262 12.12 -25.00 -8.77
N THR A 263 11.09 -25.47 -9.47
CA THR A 263 10.67 -26.88 -9.43
C THR A 263 11.81 -27.83 -9.81
N ASN A 264 12.62 -27.49 -10.81
CA ASN A 264 13.77 -28.28 -11.22
C ASN A 264 14.86 -28.38 -10.13
N ILE A 265 15.17 -27.27 -9.45
CA ILE A 265 16.13 -27.24 -8.33
C ILE A 265 15.62 -28.12 -7.20
N LEU A 266 14.34 -27.98 -6.81
CA LEU A 266 13.74 -28.78 -5.75
C LEU A 266 13.70 -30.28 -6.08
N ARG A 267 13.47 -30.63 -7.35
CA ARG A 267 13.54 -32.02 -7.82
C ARG A 267 14.95 -32.58 -7.67
N LYS A 268 15.97 -31.86 -8.14
CA LYS A 268 17.38 -32.28 -8.01
C LYS A 268 17.80 -32.44 -6.55
N GLY A 269 17.37 -31.53 -5.67
CA GLY A 269 17.62 -31.64 -4.23
C GLY A 269 16.99 -32.90 -3.62
N ARG A 270 15.75 -33.23 -4.00
CA ARG A 270 15.09 -34.48 -3.57
C ARG A 270 15.81 -35.73 -4.07
N GLU A 271 16.24 -35.74 -5.33
CA GLU A 271 17.01 -36.86 -5.90
C GLU A 271 18.34 -37.07 -5.18
N ALA A 272 19.05 -35.98 -4.88
CA ALA A 272 20.30 -36.02 -4.11
C ALA A 272 20.07 -36.56 -2.69
N LEU A 273 19.02 -36.11 -1.99
CA LEU A 273 18.65 -36.62 -0.67
C LEU A 273 18.33 -38.12 -0.73
N GLN A 274 17.53 -38.55 -1.69
CA GLN A 274 17.14 -39.96 -1.81
C GLN A 274 18.34 -40.87 -2.06
N SER A 275 19.29 -40.42 -2.89
CA SER A 275 20.56 -41.12 -3.10
C SER A 275 21.38 -41.22 -1.80
N ARG A 276 21.62 -40.09 -1.11
CA ARG A 276 22.37 -40.06 0.15
C ARG A 276 21.72 -40.89 1.25
N LYS A 277 20.40 -40.81 1.39
CA LYS A 277 19.61 -41.61 2.34
C LYS A 277 19.71 -43.10 2.02
N GLY A 278 19.67 -43.47 0.73
CA GLY A 278 19.87 -44.87 0.29
C GLY A 278 21.21 -45.44 0.76
N HIS A 279 22.32 -44.75 0.49
CA HIS A 279 23.65 -45.16 0.93
C HIS A 279 23.78 -45.25 2.46
N THR A 280 23.25 -44.25 3.17
CA THR A 280 23.34 -44.19 4.65
C THR A 280 22.49 -45.30 5.29
N THR A 281 21.32 -45.59 4.73
CA THR A 281 20.40 -46.64 5.20
C THR A 281 21.00 -48.04 5.00
N GLN A 282 21.74 -48.27 3.90
CA GLN A 282 22.46 -49.52 3.70
C GLN A 282 23.50 -49.77 4.80
N GLY A 283 24.29 -48.75 5.14
CA GLY A 283 25.24 -48.80 6.25
C GLY A 283 24.56 -49.03 7.61
N LEU A 284 23.45 -48.31 7.86
CA LEU A 284 22.66 -48.48 9.08
C LEU A 284 22.12 -49.91 9.23
N ASN A 285 21.57 -50.48 8.16
CA ASN A 285 21.06 -51.85 8.15
C ASN A 285 22.17 -52.87 8.42
N ALA A 286 23.39 -52.65 7.91
CA ALA A 286 24.54 -53.50 8.22
C ALA A 286 24.92 -53.44 9.71
N LEU A 287 24.92 -52.25 10.32
CA LEU A 287 25.18 -52.08 11.76
C LEU A 287 24.10 -52.79 12.61
N ILE A 288 22.83 -52.62 12.28
CA ILE A 288 21.71 -53.27 12.98
C ILE A 288 21.80 -54.79 12.88
N ARG A 289 22.21 -55.34 11.73
CA ARG A 289 22.44 -56.79 11.57
C ARG A 289 23.55 -57.29 12.50
N GLN A 290 24.68 -56.59 12.56
CA GLN A 290 25.78 -56.94 13.46
C GLN A 290 25.37 -56.87 14.94
N GLN A 291 24.54 -55.89 15.32
CA GLN A 291 23.99 -55.83 16.68
C GLN A 291 23.14 -57.05 17.00
N LYS A 292 22.20 -57.42 16.12
CA LYS A 292 21.34 -58.60 16.31
C LYS A 292 22.14 -59.90 16.38
N GLU A 293 23.25 -60.02 15.65
CA GLU A 293 24.14 -61.18 15.72
C GLU A 293 24.84 -61.27 17.08
N ILE A 294 25.32 -60.14 17.62
CA ILE A 294 25.94 -60.09 18.95
C ILE A 294 24.91 -60.38 20.04
N GLU A 295 23.71 -59.82 19.94
CA GLU A 295 22.61 -60.04 20.88
C GLU A 295 22.21 -61.52 20.94
N ARG A 296 22.03 -62.17 19.78
CA ARG A 296 21.80 -63.62 19.71
C ARG A 296 22.92 -64.44 20.35
N LYS A 297 24.18 -64.04 20.15
CA LYS A 297 25.31 -64.74 20.75
C LYS A 297 25.29 -64.62 22.28
N LEU A 298 25.03 -63.42 22.81
CA LEU A 298 24.88 -63.18 24.24
C LEU A 298 23.73 -64.00 24.84
N ASP A 299 22.58 -64.08 24.14
CA ASP A 299 21.44 -64.88 24.58
C ASP A 299 21.75 -66.39 24.60
N MET A 300 22.47 -66.89 23.60
CA MET A 300 22.92 -68.29 23.54
C MET A 300 23.90 -68.63 24.64
N ASP A 301 24.92 -67.78 24.85
CA ASP A 301 25.93 -67.94 25.89
C ASP A 301 25.29 -67.95 27.29
N ALA A 302 24.29 -67.08 27.52
CA ALA A 302 23.49 -67.05 28.75
C ALA A 302 22.63 -68.31 28.95
N ALA A 303 22.04 -68.86 27.88
CA ALA A 303 21.21 -70.07 27.95
C ALA A 303 22.04 -71.35 28.18
N GLU A 304 23.26 -71.43 27.60
CA GLU A 304 24.15 -72.60 27.73
C GLU A 304 25.06 -72.54 28.98
N GLY A 305 25.09 -71.42 29.70
CA GLY A 305 26.01 -71.21 30.83
C GLY A 305 27.48 -71.20 30.39
N ARG A 306 27.75 -70.81 29.14
CA ARG A 306 29.08 -70.75 28.53
C ARG A 306 29.42 -69.28 28.27
N GLY A 307 30.66 -68.88 28.59
CA GLY A 307 31.14 -67.52 28.34
C GLY A 307 31.91 -66.97 29.52
N GLY A 308 33.10 -66.44 29.27
CA GLY A 308 33.90 -65.74 30.29
C GLY A 308 33.37 -64.33 30.53
N ALA A 309 33.38 -63.86 31.78
CA ALA A 309 32.97 -62.50 32.14
C ALA A 309 33.65 -61.40 31.30
N ASP A 310 34.89 -61.66 30.84
CA ASP A 310 35.67 -60.73 30.02
C ASP A 310 35.21 -60.71 28.55
N GLU A 311 34.80 -61.86 27.98
CA GLU A 311 34.21 -61.93 26.63
C GLU A 311 32.83 -61.27 26.58
N GLU A 312 32.00 -61.51 27.60
CA GLU A 312 30.69 -60.87 27.71
C GLU A 312 30.83 -59.34 27.76
N LYS A 313 31.78 -58.84 28.57
CA LYS A 313 32.11 -57.41 28.66
C LYS A 313 32.58 -56.84 27.32
N GLN A 314 33.42 -57.55 26.57
CA GLN A 314 33.88 -57.11 25.24
C GLN A 314 32.73 -57.05 24.22
N LEU A 315 31.83 -58.04 24.22
CA LEU A 315 30.65 -58.05 23.34
C LEU A 315 29.68 -56.90 23.67
N ARG A 316 29.45 -56.63 24.96
CA ARG A 316 28.63 -55.49 25.42
C ARG A 316 29.24 -54.14 25.00
N ASN A 317 30.55 -53.94 25.17
CA ASN A 317 31.24 -52.74 24.70
C ASN A 317 31.13 -52.58 23.17
N LYS A 318 31.29 -53.67 22.41
CA LYS A 318 31.13 -53.64 20.95
C LYS A 318 29.70 -53.29 20.54
N MET A 319 28.70 -53.80 21.26
CA MET A 319 27.28 -53.49 21.04
C MET A 319 26.98 -52.01 21.27
N GLU A 320 27.58 -51.41 22.31
CA GLU A 320 27.48 -49.97 22.60
C GLU A 320 28.12 -49.11 21.51
N THR A 321 29.30 -49.48 21.02
CA THR A 321 29.95 -48.79 19.88
C THR A 321 29.11 -48.87 18.61
N LEU A 322 28.52 -50.04 18.32
CA LEU A 322 27.62 -50.22 17.18
C LEU A 322 26.33 -49.40 17.34
N ALA A 323 25.78 -49.32 18.55
CA ALA A 323 24.60 -48.50 18.83
C ALA A 323 24.90 -47.03 18.58
N THR A 324 26.04 -46.55 19.08
CA THR A 324 26.51 -45.18 18.86
C THR A 324 26.69 -44.88 17.37
N ALA A 325 27.28 -45.81 16.60
CA ALA A 325 27.44 -45.67 15.15
C ALA A 325 26.08 -45.67 14.41
N ALA A 326 25.12 -46.49 14.84
CA ALA A 326 23.77 -46.54 14.27
C ALA A 326 23.01 -45.22 14.54
N THR A 327 23.06 -44.71 15.78
CA THR A 327 22.49 -43.41 16.14
C THR A 327 23.12 -42.28 15.32
N SER A 328 24.44 -42.30 15.13
CA SER A 328 25.16 -41.35 14.28
C SER A 328 24.65 -41.38 12.83
N LYS A 329 24.46 -42.58 12.25
CA LYS A 329 23.90 -42.74 10.90
C LYS A 329 22.45 -42.26 10.79
N MET A 330 21.62 -42.49 11.80
CA MET A 330 20.25 -41.94 11.85
C MET A 330 20.27 -40.41 11.91
N ALA A 331 21.18 -39.83 12.71
CA ALA A 331 21.37 -38.39 12.79
C ALA A 331 21.84 -37.78 11.45
N GLU A 332 22.74 -38.46 10.72
CA GLU A 332 23.16 -38.04 9.37
C GLU A 332 21.99 -37.95 8.38
N ILE A 333 21.05 -38.92 8.44
CA ILE A 333 19.84 -38.91 7.61
C ILE A 333 18.94 -37.73 7.98
N SER A 334 18.66 -37.57 9.27
CA SER A 334 17.82 -36.47 9.77
C SER A 334 18.41 -35.09 9.44
N ALA A 335 19.73 -34.93 9.56
CA ALA A 335 20.43 -33.70 9.19
C ALA A 335 20.32 -33.41 7.68
N ALA A 336 20.47 -34.43 6.82
CA ALA A 336 20.32 -34.25 5.38
C ALA A 336 18.86 -33.89 4.98
N GLU A 337 17.87 -34.44 5.67
CA GLU A 337 16.46 -34.08 5.49
C GLU A 337 16.21 -32.60 5.88
N GLY A 338 16.74 -32.17 7.03
CA GLY A 338 16.68 -30.78 7.48
C GLY A 338 17.31 -29.80 6.48
N MET A 339 18.50 -30.11 5.96
CA MET A 339 19.16 -29.30 4.92
C MET A 339 18.30 -29.15 3.65
N LEU A 340 17.57 -30.19 3.25
CA LEU A 340 16.69 -30.11 2.08
C LEU A 340 15.50 -29.19 2.36
N ASP A 341 14.93 -29.24 3.56
CA ASP A 341 13.80 -28.40 3.93
C ASP A 341 14.21 -26.91 4.01
N GLU A 342 15.37 -26.61 4.58
CA GLU A 342 15.95 -25.25 4.58
C GLU A 342 16.21 -24.76 3.15
N MET A 343 16.81 -25.61 2.29
CA MET A 343 17.03 -25.28 0.88
C MET A 343 15.70 -25.02 0.14
N LYS A 344 14.65 -25.81 0.41
CA LYS A 344 13.32 -25.58 -0.18
C LYS A 344 12.79 -24.21 0.20
N GLU A 345 12.84 -23.86 1.49
CA GLU A 345 12.35 -22.60 2.01
C GLU A 345 13.06 -21.41 1.36
N GLN A 346 14.39 -21.45 1.30
CA GLN A 346 15.21 -20.42 0.65
C GLN A 346 14.91 -20.29 -0.84
N VAL A 347 14.86 -21.40 -1.58
CA VAL A 347 14.61 -21.37 -3.03
C VAL A 347 13.20 -20.87 -3.35
N CYS A 348 12.19 -21.29 -2.58
CA CYS A 348 10.82 -20.80 -2.74
C CYS A 348 10.75 -19.30 -2.43
N SER A 349 11.32 -18.85 -1.31
CA SER A 349 11.34 -17.42 -0.95
C SER A 349 11.98 -16.55 -2.04
N ILE A 350 13.11 -16.97 -2.61
CA ILE A 350 13.78 -16.25 -3.71
C ILE A 350 12.89 -16.23 -4.97
N SER A 351 12.21 -17.34 -5.27
CA SER A 351 11.30 -17.45 -6.41
C SER A 351 10.09 -16.54 -6.26
N ASP A 352 9.49 -16.52 -5.08
CA ASP A 352 8.33 -15.71 -4.76
C ASP A 352 8.68 -14.22 -4.81
N TYR A 353 9.81 -13.83 -4.18
CA TYR A 353 10.31 -12.46 -4.26
C TYR A 353 10.50 -12.00 -5.72
N ASN A 354 11.19 -12.79 -6.54
CA ASN A 354 11.41 -12.43 -7.96
C ASN A 354 10.13 -12.47 -8.79
N THR A 355 9.15 -13.31 -8.42
CA THR A 355 7.82 -13.30 -9.03
C THR A 355 7.10 -12.00 -8.70
N SER A 356 7.11 -11.57 -7.44
CA SER A 356 6.52 -10.30 -7.00
C SER A 356 7.16 -9.12 -7.73
N ARG A 357 8.49 -9.10 -7.92
CA ARG A 357 9.18 -8.08 -8.74
C ARG A 357 8.58 -7.97 -10.14
N LEU A 358 8.45 -9.11 -10.84
CA LEU A 358 7.91 -9.15 -12.21
C LEU A 358 6.43 -8.73 -12.28
N ILE A 359 5.65 -9.05 -11.25
CA ILE A 359 4.25 -8.63 -11.14
C ILE A 359 4.18 -7.11 -10.98
N VAL A 360 4.95 -6.53 -10.06
CA VAL A 360 5.00 -5.07 -9.84
C VAL A 360 5.38 -4.32 -11.12
N GLU A 361 6.37 -4.80 -11.88
CA GLU A 361 6.73 -4.18 -13.16
C GLU A 361 5.58 -4.24 -14.19
N LEU A 362 4.84 -5.35 -14.23
CA LEU A 362 3.70 -5.51 -15.15
C LEU A 362 2.51 -4.63 -14.73
N GLU A 363 2.11 -4.69 -13.46
CA GLU A 363 0.95 -3.99 -12.91
C GLU A 363 1.11 -2.47 -12.98
N THR A 364 2.34 -1.97 -12.90
CA THR A 364 2.67 -0.54 -13.02
C THR A 364 2.93 -0.10 -14.46
N GLY A 365 2.72 -0.98 -15.44
CA GLY A 365 2.96 -0.70 -16.86
C GLY A 365 4.45 -0.45 -17.21
N GLY A 366 5.36 -0.80 -16.30
CA GLY A 366 6.80 -0.54 -16.37
C GLY A 366 7.26 0.77 -15.73
N ASN A 367 6.38 1.47 -14.98
CA ASN A 367 6.75 2.68 -14.24
C ASN A 367 7.53 2.39 -12.96
N ILE A 368 7.44 1.15 -12.46
CA ILE A 368 8.40 0.57 -11.52
C ILE A 368 9.26 -0.45 -12.25
N ARG A 369 10.58 -0.37 -12.08
CA ARG A 369 11.52 -1.39 -12.55
C ARG A 369 12.59 -1.67 -11.51
N LEU A 370 12.90 -2.95 -11.32
CA LEU A 370 13.87 -3.40 -10.33
C LEU A 370 15.09 -3.97 -11.07
N GLU A 371 16.13 -3.15 -11.19
CA GLU A 371 17.33 -3.47 -11.97
C GLU A 371 18.43 -4.01 -11.05
N ASP A 372 18.85 -5.26 -11.26
CA ASP A 372 19.98 -5.82 -10.51
C ASP A 372 21.30 -5.29 -11.06
N GLY A 373 22.15 -4.79 -10.16
CA GLY A 373 23.43 -4.19 -10.50
C GLY A 373 24.53 -5.21 -10.76
N LYS A 374 25.50 -4.80 -11.55
CA LYS A 374 26.73 -5.54 -11.83
C LYS A 374 27.89 -4.87 -11.09
N PRO A 375 28.95 -5.62 -10.72
CA PRO A 375 30.16 -5.02 -10.13
C PRO A 375 30.85 -3.98 -11.03
N THR A 376 30.57 -3.97 -12.33
CA THR A 376 31.05 -2.97 -13.29
C THR A 376 30.29 -1.64 -13.22
N ASP A 377 29.13 -1.61 -12.56
CA ASP A 377 28.30 -0.42 -12.47
C ASP A 377 28.81 0.50 -11.36
N VAL A 378 29.07 1.77 -11.68
CA VAL A 378 29.59 2.76 -10.71
C VAL A 378 28.68 2.86 -9.48
N TRP A 379 27.37 2.85 -9.69
CA TRP A 379 26.38 2.95 -8.63
C TRP A 379 26.30 1.70 -7.74
N TYR A 380 26.65 0.52 -8.27
CA TYR A 380 26.75 -0.69 -7.47
C TYR A 380 27.84 -0.50 -6.42
N SER A 381 29.04 -0.11 -6.87
CA SER A 381 30.18 0.11 -5.98
C SER A 381 29.89 1.21 -4.96
N SER A 382 29.26 2.32 -5.36
CA SER A 382 28.87 3.38 -4.41
C SER A 382 27.90 2.89 -3.32
N CYS A 383 26.96 2.00 -3.65
CA CYS A 383 26.07 1.41 -2.64
C CYS A 383 26.81 0.47 -1.70
N VAL A 384 27.72 -0.36 -2.23
CA VAL A 384 28.54 -1.27 -1.43
C VAL A 384 29.44 -0.48 -0.47
N ASP A 385 30.12 0.55 -0.98
CA ASP A 385 30.99 1.42 -0.19
C ASP A 385 30.20 2.16 0.89
N LEU A 386 29.00 2.67 0.57
CA LEU A 386 28.13 3.32 1.54
C LEU A 386 27.75 2.35 2.67
N VAL A 387 27.30 1.14 2.34
CA VAL A 387 26.91 0.13 3.35
C VAL A 387 28.12 -0.24 4.23
N ASN A 388 29.27 -0.52 3.62
CA ASN A 388 30.49 -0.84 4.37
C ASN A 388 30.97 0.32 5.26
N SER A 389 30.88 1.56 4.78
CA SER A 389 31.28 2.75 5.56
C SER A 389 30.44 2.96 6.83
N ARG A 390 29.25 2.35 6.89
CA ARG A 390 28.31 2.44 8.01
C ARG A 390 28.18 1.15 8.82
N PHE A 391 29.01 0.15 8.52
CA PHE A 391 29.13 -1.07 9.31
C PHE A 391 30.17 -0.87 10.41
N PHE A 392 29.71 -0.88 11.66
CA PHE A 392 30.57 -0.83 12.84
C PHE A 392 30.58 -2.19 13.52
N GLN A 393 31.68 -2.95 13.35
CA GLN A 393 31.79 -4.34 13.82
C GLN A 393 31.44 -4.52 15.31
N ASN A 394 31.76 -3.55 16.17
CA ASN A 394 31.48 -3.63 17.60
C ASN A 394 29.98 -3.74 17.91
N ASP A 395 29.12 -3.12 17.09
CA ASP A 395 27.66 -3.18 17.26
C ASP A 395 27.10 -4.58 16.97
N PHE A 396 27.87 -5.40 16.25
CA PHE A 396 27.48 -6.71 15.74
C PHE A 396 28.22 -7.87 16.41
N THR A 397 29.27 -7.58 17.20
CA THR A 397 30.14 -8.58 17.83
C THR A 397 29.37 -9.44 18.85
N SER A 398 28.45 -8.85 19.60
CA SER A 398 27.54 -9.57 20.52
C SER A 398 26.53 -10.48 19.81
N TYR A 399 26.50 -10.45 18.47
CA TYR A 399 25.70 -11.31 17.61
C TYR A 399 26.55 -12.31 16.82
N GLY A 400 27.86 -12.39 17.10
CA GLY A 400 28.79 -13.30 16.40
C GLY A 400 29.04 -12.91 14.94
N ILE A 401 28.73 -11.67 14.55
CA ILE A 401 28.93 -11.17 13.19
C ILE A 401 30.23 -10.36 13.16
N ALA A 402 31.22 -10.88 12.44
CA ALA A 402 32.54 -10.25 12.33
C ALA A 402 32.70 -9.39 11.08
N ASP A 403 31.95 -9.68 10.01
CA ASP A 403 32.09 -9.02 8.72
C ASP A 403 30.76 -8.99 7.97
N LEU A 404 30.69 -8.11 6.96
CA LEU A 404 29.52 -7.88 6.13
C LEU A 404 29.87 -8.07 4.66
N ARG A 405 29.02 -8.81 3.94
CA ARG A 405 29.13 -8.95 2.49
C ARG A 405 27.84 -8.56 1.80
N VAL A 406 27.90 -7.57 0.93
CA VAL A 406 26.79 -7.21 0.05
C VAL A 406 26.67 -8.25 -1.07
N VAL A 407 25.58 -9.02 -1.06
CA VAL A 407 25.34 -10.11 -2.01
C VAL A 407 24.68 -9.62 -3.31
N ARG A 408 23.87 -8.55 -3.22
CA ARG A 408 23.14 -7.99 -4.35
C ARG A 408 22.79 -6.53 -4.08
N VAL A 409 22.88 -5.69 -5.11
CA VAL A 409 22.31 -4.34 -5.12
C VAL A 409 21.26 -4.28 -6.22
N THR A 410 20.06 -3.83 -5.88
CA THR A 410 18.96 -3.63 -6.84
C THR A 410 18.61 -2.15 -6.88
N ARG A 411 18.75 -1.53 -8.04
CA ARG A 411 18.30 -0.15 -8.27
C ARG A 411 16.80 -0.14 -8.53
N ILE A 412 16.09 0.66 -7.76
CA ILE A 412 14.65 0.85 -7.90
C ILE A 412 14.41 2.06 -8.78
N HIS A 413 13.91 1.84 -10.00
CA HIS A 413 13.39 2.90 -10.84
C HIS A 413 11.92 3.06 -10.54
N ASN A 414 11.56 4.16 -9.91
CA ASN A 414 10.19 4.43 -9.51
C ASN A 414 9.88 5.88 -9.90
N ARG A 415 9.13 6.04 -11.00
CA ARG A 415 8.86 7.38 -11.55
C ARG A 415 7.95 8.20 -10.65
N PHE A 416 6.92 7.59 -10.07
CA PHE A 416 5.97 8.34 -9.23
C PHE A 416 6.63 8.85 -7.94
N LEU A 417 7.41 8.04 -7.22
CA LEU A 417 8.10 8.52 -6.02
C LEU A 417 9.16 9.57 -6.36
N ARG A 418 9.80 9.44 -7.53
CA ARG A 418 10.74 10.46 -8.01
C ARG A 418 10.02 11.78 -8.25
N ASN A 419 8.96 11.80 -9.06
CA ASN A 419 8.23 13.03 -9.38
C ASN A 419 7.66 13.67 -8.10
N ARG A 420 7.06 12.87 -7.21
CA ARG A 420 6.56 13.35 -5.92
C ARG A 420 7.65 13.95 -5.03
N PHE A 421 8.85 13.35 -5.03
CA PHE A 421 9.99 13.88 -4.29
C PHE A 421 10.47 15.20 -4.89
N GLU A 422 10.60 15.26 -6.22
CA GLU A 422 11.07 16.44 -6.96
C GLU A 422 10.11 17.62 -6.79
N GLU A 423 8.81 17.41 -7.02
CA GLU A 423 7.76 18.41 -6.80
C GLU A 423 7.78 18.94 -5.37
N ARG A 424 7.87 18.04 -4.37
CA ARG A 424 7.92 18.46 -2.97
C ARG A 424 9.21 19.22 -2.67
N LEU A 425 10.34 18.83 -3.24
CA LEU A 425 11.62 19.51 -3.05
C LEU A 425 11.59 20.92 -3.65
N GLU A 426 11.06 21.08 -4.86
CA GLU A 426 10.88 22.38 -5.53
C GLU A 426 9.96 23.32 -4.74
N SER A 427 8.95 22.78 -4.05
CA SER A 427 8.11 23.57 -3.15
C SER A 427 8.83 24.08 -1.89
N LEU A 428 9.99 23.51 -1.54
CA LEU A 428 10.73 23.80 -0.31
C LEU A 428 11.99 24.63 -0.54
N VAL A 429 12.62 24.50 -1.70
CA VAL A 429 13.89 25.16 -2.04
C VAL A 429 13.93 25.58 -3.50
N ASP A 430 14.69 26.63 -3.80
CA ASP A 430 15.04 26.98 -5.17
C ASP A 430 16.02 25.93 -5.73
N THR A 431 15.53 25.08 -6.64
CA THR A 431 16.33 24.01 -7.25
C THR A 431 17.30 24.51 -8.32
N SER A 432 17.21 25.78 -8.72
CA SER A 432 18.19 26.40 -9.62
C SER A 432 19.52 26.68 -8.91
N GLU A 433 19.49 26.88 -7.59
CA GLU A 433 20.69 27.03 -6.78
C GLU A 433 21.20 25.67 -6.28
N PRO A 434 22.49 25.31 -6.45
CA PRO A 434 23.00 24.00 -6.04
C PRO A 434 23.11 23.82 -4.52
N GLY A 435 22.86 24.87 -3.71
CA GLY A 435 23.06 24.86 -2.26
C GLY A 435 22.26 23.79 -1.53
N TYR A 436 21.02 23.52 -1.97
CA TYR A 436 20.15 22.52 -1.35
C TYR A 436 20.73 21.10 -1.41
N LYS A 437 21.64 20.81 -2.35
CA LYS A 437 22.26 19.48 -2.50
C LYS A 437 23.07 19.08 -1.27
N ARG A 438 23.53 20.04 -0.45
CA ARG A 438 24.20 19.78 0.83
C ARG A 438 23.26 19.23 1.91
N SER A 439 21.96 19.43 1.74
CA SER A 439 20.91 18.89 2.60
C SER A 439 20.35 17.57 2.05
N LEU A 440 20.87 17.05 0.93
CA LEU A 440 20.51 15.74 0.44
C LEU A 440 21.40 14.67 1.07
N GLU A 441 20.77 13.67 1.66
CA GLU A 441 21.47 12.54 2.29
C GLU A 441 20.94 11.21 1.77
N TYR A 442 21.71 10.15 2.00
CA TYR A 442 21.28 8.78 1.79
C TYR A 442 21.17 8.05 3.12
N LEU A 443 19.94 7.73 3.53
CA LEU A 443 19.65 7.04 4.77
C LEU A 443 19.09 5.65 4.51
N PHE A 444 19.32 4.77 5.46
CA PHE A 444 18.88 3.39 5.44
C PHE A 444 17.51 3.24 6.08
N TYR A 445 16.72 2.36 5.48
CA TYR A 445 15.50 1.80 6.03
C TYR A 445 15.64 0.28 5.98
N GLY A 446 15.64 -0.37 7.14
CA GLY A 446 15.78 -1.82 7.24
C GLY A 446 14.45 -2.52 7.49
N ASP A 447 14.46 -3.86 7.34
CA ASP A 447 13.28 -4.68 7.60
C ASP A 447 12.91 -4.67 9.09
N ASP A 448 11.72 -4.14 9.40
CA ASP A 448 11.14 -4.22 10.73
C ASP A 448 10.40 -5.56 10.90
N PRO A 449 10.75 -6.41 11.88
CA PRO A 449 10.06 -7.66 12.12
C PRO A 449 8.56 -7.54 12.39
N ARG A 450 8.09 -6.35 12.81
CA ARG A 450 6.67 -6.04 13.04
C ARG A 450 5.90 -5.83 11.72
N LEU A 451 6.60 -5.51 10.63
CA LEU A 451 6.04 -5.25 9.31
C LEU A 451 6.70 -6.11 8.21
N PRO A 452 6.41 -7.43 8.15
CA PRO A 452 6.98 -8.30 7.13
C PRO A 452 6.66 -7.82 5.70
N GLY A 453 7.69 -7.67 4.87
CA GLY A 453 7.55 -7.26 3.47
C GLY A 453 7.45 -5.75 3.23
N GLU A 454 7.53 -4.93 4.28
CA GLU A 454 7.37 -3.48 4.18
C GLU A 454 8.42 -2.83 3.26
N THR A 455 9.67 -3.33 3.22
CA THR A 455 10.71 -2.78 2.33
C THR A 455 10.30 -2.81 0.86
N LEU A 456 9.69 -3.91 0.41
CA LEU A 456 9.19 -4.01 -0.97
C LEU A 456 7.97 -3.10 -1.18
N ARG A 457 7.07 -3.04 -0.19
CA ARG A 457 5.94 -2.11 -0.23
C ARG A 457 6.41 -0.66 -0.33
N VAL A 458 7.39 -0.23 0.47
CA VAL A 458 7.94 1.13 0.43
C VAL A 458 8.56 1.42 -0.93
N ALA A 459 9.22 0.44 -1.54
CA ALA A 459 9.71 0.55 -2.90
C ALA A 459 8.59 0.71 -3.96
N GLU A 460 7.39 0.19 -3.68
CA GLU A 460 6.21 0.25 -4.55
C GLU A 460 5.27 1.43 -4.28
N GLU A 461 5.06 1.85 -3.03
CA GLU A 461 4.01 2.80 -2.64
C GLU A 461 4.59 4.05 -1.95
N GLY A 462 5.87 3.99 -1.58
CA GLY A 462 6.50 4.96 -0.69
C GLY A 462 6.21 4.67 0.78
N PHE A 463 6.70 5.55 1.65
CA PHE A 463 6.49 5.41 3.09
C PHE A 463 5.04 5.67 3.49
N ARG A 464 4.59 4.93 4.52
CA ARG A 464 3.30 5.19 5.20
C ARG A 464 3.22 6.61 5.71
N SER A 465 2.01 7.14 5.71
CA SER A 465 1.67 8.36 6.44
C SER A 465 1.78 8.15 7.95
N ALA A 466 1.91 9.26 8.70
CA ALA A 466 1.88 9.25 10.16
C ALA A 466 0.64 8.52 10.72
N SER A 467 -0.53 8.80 10.15
CA SER A 467 -1.80 8.18 10.56
C SER A 467 -1.85 6.66 10.32
N GLU A 468 -1.19 6.17 9.28
CA GLU A 468 -1.11 4.73 9.02
C GLU A 468 -0.22 4.04 10.05
N TYR A 469 0.92 4.62 10.42
CA TYR A 469 1.76 4.08 11.49
C TYR A 469 1.04 4.08 12.84
N GLU A 470 0.30 5.14 13.16
CA GLU A 470 -0.51 5.21 14.39
C GLU A 470 -1.56 4.09 14.45
N ARG A 471 -2.25 3.81 13.34
CA ARG A 471 -3.21 2.70 13.24
C ARG A 471 -2.57 1.33 13.45
N LEU A 472 -1.28 1.19 13.15
CA LEU A 472 -0.49 -0.02 13.40
C LEU A 472 0.10 -0.07 14.81
N GLY A 473 -0.18 0.92 15.66
CA GLY A 473 0.38 1.01 17.01
C GLY A 473 1.88 1.32 17.04
N MET A 474 2.39 1.97 16.00
CA MET A 474 3.79 2.36 15.85
C MET A 474 3.96 3.87 16.02
N ASP A 475 5.19 4.32 16.25
CA ASP A 475 5.53 5.74 16.25
C ASP A 475 5.18 6.35 14.89
N SER A 476 4.56 7.54 14.88
CA SER A 476 4.09 8.22 13.66
C SER A 476 5.21 8.72 12.73
N ALA A 477 6.47 8.31 12.97
CA ALA A 477 7.67 8.75 12.26
C ALA A 477 8.31 7.59 11.47
N VAL A 478 8.85 7.91 10.29
CA VAL A 478 9.65 6.95 9.51
C VAL A 478 11.04 6.83 10.13
N CYS A 479 11.41 5.63 10.56
CA CYS A 479 12.75 5.35 11.10
C CYS A 479 13.78 5.23 9.98
N LEU A 480 14.43 6.34 9.62
CA LEU A 480 15.57 6.37 8.71
C LEU A 480 16.86 6.59 9.50
N SER A 481 17.88 5.82 9.20
CA SER A 481 19.15 5.86 9.94
C SER A 481 20.34 5.87 9.00
N ASN A 482 21.42 6.50 9.43
CA ASN A 482 22.70 6.46 8.73
C ASN A 482 23.65 5.41 9.33
N SER A 483 23.14 4.58 10.25
CA SER A 483 23.81 3.45 10.90
C SER A 483 23.18 2.14 10.45
N LEU A 484 24.03 1.18 10.09
CA LEU A 484 23.58 -0.16 9.70
C LEU A 484 23.01 -0.94 10.89
N SER A 485 23.59 -0.78 12.08
CA SER A 485 23.15 -1.49 13.29
C SER A 485 21.72 -1.10 13.68
N LEU A 486 21.40 0.19 13.66
CA LEU A 486 20.04 0.68 13.91
C LEU A 486 19.02 0.19 12.87
N SER A 487 19.47 -0.15 11.66
CA SER A 487 18.58 -0.56 10.57
C SER A 487 18.37 -2.08 10.52
N ASP A 488 19.39 -2.89 10.82
CA ASP A 488 19.34 -4.35 10.61
C ASP A 488 19.34 -5.20 11.89
N LEU A 489 19.81 -4.68 13.03
CA LEU A 489 19.80 -5.44 14.28
C LEU A 489 18.40 -5.89 14.75
N PRO A 490 17.30 -5.12 14.56
CA PRO A 490 15.97 -5.60 14.94
C PRO A 490 15.63 -6.97 14.33
N ARG A 491 15.99 -7.16 13.05
CA ARG A 491 15.83 -8.43 12.33
C ARG A 491 16.70 -9.54 12.91
N VAL A 492 17.97 -9.26 13.19
CA VAL A 492 18.92 -10.22 13.79
C VAL A 492 18.45 -10.67 15.18
N GLN A 493 18.02 -9.71 16.01
CA GLN A 493 17.49 -9.95 17.35
C GLN A 493 16.22 -10.83 17.31
N GLN A 494 15.29 -10.54 16.40
CA GLN A 494 14.10 -11.36 16.23
C GLN A 494 14.46 -12.78 15.78
N PHE A 495 15.41 -12.95 14.87
CA PHE A 495 15.88 -14.27 14.46
C PHE A 495 16.42 -15.07 15.64
N MET A 496 17.28 -14.46 16.46
CA MET A 496 17.84 -15.13 17.65
C MET A 496 16.76 -15.54 18.64
N LYS A 497 15.78 -14.66 18.89
CA LYS A 497 14.63 -14.96 19.74
C LYS A 497 13.83 -16.14 19.20
N ASN A 498 13.53 -16.15 17.90
CA ASN A 498 12.75 -17.22 17.26
C ASN A 498 13.47 -18.57 17.25
N LYS A 499 14.80 -18.58 17.15
CA LYS A 499 15.61 -19.81 17.17
C LYS A 499 16.06 -20.23 18.57
N GLY A 500 15.71 -19.46 19.60
CA GLY A 500 16.07 -19.76 21.00
C GLY A 500 17.59 -19.80 21.21
N VAL A 501 18.31 -18.86 20.59
CA VAL A 501 19.77 -18.79 20.68
C VAL A 501 20.18 -18.47 22.13
N GLN A 502 21.00 -19.34 22.72
CA GLN A 502 21.54 -19.14 24.06
C GLN A 502 22.77 -18.24 24.00
N LEU A 503 23.05 -17.54 25.09
CA LEU A 503 24.23 -16.69 25.24
C LEU A 503 25.22 -17.35 26.20
N ASN A 504 26.51 -17.26 25.87
CA ASN A 504 27.62 -17.56 26.76
C ASN A 504 27.67 -16.54 27.91
N PRO A 505 28.41 -16.82 29.00
CA PRO A 505 28.61 -15.88 30.11
C PRO A 505 29.26 -14.55 29.70
N ASP A 506 29.99 -14.52 28.59
CA ASP A 506 30.59 -13.32 27.99
C ASP A 506 29.63 -12.54 27.07
N GLY A 507 28.37 -12.99 26.95
CA GLY A 507 27.34 -12.38 26.12
C GLY A 507 27.36 -12.81 24.65
N THR A 508 28.28 -13.68 24.23
CA THR A 508 28.35 -14.15 22.83
C THR A 508 27.33 -15.25 22.55
N PRO A 509 26.73 -15.32 21.34
CA PRO A 509 25.70 -16.29 21.01
C PRO A 509 26.26 -17.68 20.69
N VAL A 510 25.54 -18.72 21.13
CA VAL A 510 25.84 -20.13 20.84
C VAL A 510 24.97 -20.61 19.70
N TYR A 511 25.53 -20.62 18.49
CA TYR A 511 24.84 -21.13 17.31
C TYR A 511 24.91 -22.66 17.22
N LYS A 512 23.77 -23.31 16.95
CA LYS A 512 23.75 -24.76 16.64
C LYS A 512 24.47 -25.01 15.31
N PRO A 513 25.11 -26.18 15.11
CA PRO A 513 25.71 -26.54 13.83
C PRO A 513 24.69 -26.42 12.69
N GLY A 514 25.04 -25.70 11.62
CA GLY A 514 24.16 -25.44 10.48
C GLY A 514 23.20 -24.26 10.64
N MET A 515 23.17 -23.59 11.80
CA MET A 515 22.35 -22.39 11.98
C MET A 515 23.04 -21.16 11.39
N GLU A 516 22.44 -20.59 10.36
CA GLU A 516 22.92 -19.36 9.70
C GLU A 516 21.96 -18.20 9.94
N ILE A 517 22.52 -17.02 10.21
CA ILE A 517 21.73 -15.78 10.28
C ILE A 517 21.25 -15.46 8.86
N PRO A 518 19.94 -15.26 8.64
CA PRO A 518 19.42 -15.00 7.30
C PRO A 518 20.01 -13.71 6.74
N THR A 519 20.15 -13.63 5.41
CA THR A 519 20.55 -12.40 4.74
C THR A 519 19.51 -11.30 4.99
N GLY A 520 19.97 -10.13 5.41
CA GLY A 520 19.11 -8.94 5.59
C GLY A 520 18.84 -8.19 4.29
N GLN A 521 17.84 -7.31 4.31
CA GLN A 521 17.57 -6.35 3.24
C GLN A 521 17.61 -4.93 3.80
N LEU A 522 18.08 -4.01 2.96
CA LEU A 522 18.25 -2.61 3.30
C LEU A 522 17.84 -1.75 2.11
N LEU A 523 16.94 -0.79 2.35
CA LEU A 523 16.59 0.23 1.38
C LEU A 523 17.46 1.47 1.61
N ILE A 524 18.15 1.91 0.57
CA ILE A 524 18.92 3.17 0.57
C ILE A 524 18.01 4.26 -0.01
N THR A 525 17.67 5.24 0.82
CA THR A 525 16.68 6.28 0.52
C THR A 525 17.35 7.63 0.38
N LYS A 526 17.04 8.34 -0.70
CA LYS A 526 17.45 9.73 -0.88
C LYS A 526 16.48 10.61 -0.07
N VAL A 527 17.01 11.39 0.86
CA VAL A 527 16.23 12.26 1.74
C VAL A 527 16.67 13.70 1.62
N PHE A 528 15.76 14.63 1.87
CA PHE A 528 16.06 16.05 1.98
C PHE A 528 15.91 16.50 3.44
N LEU A 529 17.04 16.85 4.05
CA LEU A 529 17.18 17.27 5.43
C LEU A 529 17.15 18.81 5.50
N ALA A 530 15.94 19.38 5.51
CA ALA A 530 15.75 20.84 5.46
C ALA A 530 16.30 21.55 6.72
N ARG A 531 15.70 21.27 7.88
CA ARG A 531 16.12 21.76 9.21
C ARG A 531 16.28 20.56 10.13
N CYS A 532 17.52 20.12 10.31
CA CYS A 532 17.84 19.06 11.27
C CYS A 532 18.48 19.67 12.51
N THR A 533 17.89 19.44 13.67
CA THR A 533 18.57 19.63 14.94
C THR A 533 19.38 18.38 15.24
N ALA A 534 20.68 18.52 15.52
CA ALA A 534 21.47 17.41 16.04
C ALA A 534 20.76 16.86 17.28
N GLN A 535 20.50 15.55 17.30
CA GLN A 535 20.01 14.89 18.49
C GLN A 535 21.06 15.10 19.58
N LYS A 536 20.75 15.93 20.58
CA LYS A 536 21.58 16.02 21.78
C LYS A 536 21.61 14.61 22.36
N SER A 537 22.81 14.06 22.53
CA SER A 537 23.04 12.77 23.14
C SER A 537 22.09 12.58 24.32
N PHE A 538 21.42 11.43 24.39
CA PHE A 538 20.89 10.94 25.66
C PHE A 538 22.07 10.95 26.62
N LYS A 539 22.13 11.96 27.50
CA LYS A 539 22.87 11.78 28.74
C LYS A 539 22.16 10.61 29.41
N GLN A 540 22.88 9.49 29.54
CA GLN A 540 22.54 8.53 30.56
C GLN A 540 22.46 9.34 31.86
N ASP A 541 21.26 9.43 32.42
CA ASP A 541 21.11 9.73 33.83
C ASP A 541 21.79 8.58 34.57
N HIS A 542 23.08 8.74 34.80
CA HIS A 542 23.73 8.10 35.93
C HIS A 542 23.12 8.76 37.16
N GLU A 543 22.17 8.06 37.77
CA GLU A 543 21.85 8.25 39.18
C GLU A 543 23.14 8.05 39.98
N ASP A 544 23.69 9.15 40.48
CA ASP A 544 24.55 9.21 41.65
C ASP A 544 24.11 10.44 42.45
N GLY A 545 23.41 10.21 43.57
CA GLY A 545 22.97 11.23 44.53
C GLY A 545 21.67 10.88 45.23
#